data_AF-G0VEI3-F1
#
_entry.id   AF-G0VEI3-F1
#
_cell.length_a   1.000
_cell.length_b   1.000
_cell.length_c   1.000
_cell.angle_alpha   90.00
_cell.angle_beta   90.00
_cell.angle_gamma   90.00
#
_symmetry.space_group_name_H-M   'P 1'
#
loop_
_entity.id
_entity.type
_entity.pdbx_description
1 polymer ?
#
loop_
_entity_poly.entity_id
_entity_poly.type
_entity_poly.pdbx_seq_one_letter_code
_entity_poly.pdbx_strand_id
1 'polypeptide(L)'
;MSEIDLTSLLNALPGLKNAAFTITQKDAIAHWVRKEVYRVSKETRPYLEMEFKYGSVDWKGRIFPGIRKESFQNIKDELSKKSKVIDLRPVETKDIFTKKGRLTISPEKKLLHSLKKKKIAQAVLKCPGKKYSIKITIAAELPNNLPKDFKWENEPTIDPARHKKRFAFAVSDLKENSFKLENISIDLSEIECRKKETYEVELELGRTLLDEIFNEENSEASQCEIITKFIEDGETLLAML
;
A
#
# COMPACT_ATOMS: atom_id res chain seq x y z
N MET A 1 0.29 -7.68 -19.89
CA MET A 1 0.83 -6.84 -18.79
C MET A 1 1.80 -5.87 -19.44
N SER A 2 1.48 -4.57 -19.49
CA SER A 2 2.40 -3.57 -20.04
C SER A 2 3.46 -3.26 -18.99
N GLU A 3 4.73 -3.60 -19.27
CA GLU A 3 5.85 -2.92 -18.64
C GLU A 3 5.77 -1.46 -19.05
N ILE A 4 5.71 -0.58 -18.06
CA ILE A 4 5.86 0.85 -18.32
C ILE A 4 7.37 1.09 -18.35
N ASP A 5 7.90 1.24 -19.56
CA ASP A 5 9.19 1.89 -19.76
C ASP A 5 9.05 3.36 -19.31
N LEU A 6 9.68 3.69 -18.19
CA LEU A 6 9.62 5.02 -17.57
C LEU A 6 10.17 6.10 -18.52
N THR A 7 11.07 5.73 -19.43
CA THR A 7 11.60 6.63 -20.47
C THR A 7 10.53 6.97 -21.50
N SER A 8 9.68 6.02 -21.87
CA SER A 8 8.54 6.25 -22.75
C SER A 8 7.43 7.10 -22.09
N LEU A 9 7.28 7.03 -20.76
CA LEU A 9 6.28 7.80 -20.02
C LEU A 9 6.67 9.29 -19.88
N LEU A 10 7.97 9.57 -19.71
CA LEU A 10 8.53 10.94 -19.75
C LEU A 10 8.30 11.64 -21.10
N ASN A 11 8.35 10.90 -22.20
CA ASN A 11 8.14 11.42 -23.55
C ASN A 11 6.65 11.61 -23.92
N ALA A 12 5.72 11.06 -23.14
CA ALA A 12 4.29 11.01 -23.48
C ALA A 12 3.45 12.12 -22.79
N LEU A 13 4.08 13.11 -22.15
CA LEU A 13 3.40 14.25 -21.49
C LEU A 13 3.45 15.50 -22.39
N PRO A 14 2.39 15.79 -23.19
CA PRO A 14 2.44 16.84 -24.21
C PRO A 14 2.30 18.26 -23.65
N GLY A 15 1.94 18.41 -22.38
CA GLY A 15 1.56 19.69 -21.76
C GLY A 15 2.68 20.49 -21.10
N LEU A 16 3.92 19.97 -21.05
CA LEU A 16 4.99 20.55 -20.23
C LEU A 16 6.10 21.27 -21.04
N LYS A 17 5.87 21.56 -22.33
CA LYS A 17 6.90 22.14 -23.21
C LYS A 17 7.33 23.58 -22.87
N ASN A 18 6.67 24.27 -21.94
CA ASN A 18 6.88 25.72 -21.72
C ASN A 18 7.32 26.14 -20.31
N ALA A 19 7.93 25.26 -19.52
CA ALA A 19 8.73 25.70 -18.39
C ALA A 19 9.89 24.72 -18.20
N ALA A 20 11.08 25.24 -17.94
CA ALA A 20 12.30 24.47 -17.69
C ALA A 20 12.20 23.70 -16.35
N PHE A 21 11.30 22.71 -16.28
CA PHE A 21 11.20 21.79 -15.16
C PHE A 21 12.00 20.53 -15.49
N THR A 22 13.01 20.24 -14.68
CA THR A 22 13.62 18.92 -14.62
C THR A 22 12.61 17.98 -13.97
N ILE A 23 11.84 17.23 -14.76
CA ILE A 23 10.91 16.22 -14.24
C ILE A 23 11.73 15.15 -13.51
N THR A 24 11.50 14.98 -12.21
CA THR A 24 12.13 13.93 -11.44
C THR A 24 11.40 12.59 -11.63
N GLN A 25 12.04 11.49 -11.25
CA GLN A 25 11.39 10.18 -11.24
C GLN A 25 10.13 10.18 -10.36
N LYS A 26 10.13 10.95 -9.27
CA LYS A 26 8.99 11.07 -8.35
C LYS A 26 7.82 11.79 -9.00
N ASP A 27 8.09 12.88 -9.74
CA ASP A 27 7.06 13.61 -10.47
C ASP A 27 6.38 12.72 -11.52
N ALA A 28 7.17 11.94 -12.26
CA ALA A 28 6.63 10.99 -13.23
C ALA A 28 5.73 9.92 -12.58
N ILE A 29 6.13 9.39 -11.42
CA ILE A 29 5.32 8.44 -10.65
C ILE A 29 4.06 9.12 -10.11
N ALA A 30 4.15 10.36 -9.61
CA ALA A 30 3.01 11.11 -9.10
C ALA A 30 1.95 11.34 -10.18
N HIS A 31 2.36 11.81 -11.37
CA HIS A 31 1.45 11.94 -12.51
C HIS A 31 0.86 10.59 -12.94
N TRP A 32 1.65 9.52 -12.94
CA TRP A 32 1.14 8.18 -13.24
C TRP A 32 0.10 7.71 -12.23
N VAL A 33 0.39 7.80 -10.92
CA VAL A 33 -0.55 7.45 -9.84
C VAL A 33 -1.83 8.24 -10.01
N ARG A 34 -1.74 9.56 -10.15
CA ARG A 34 -2.89 10.43 -10.38
C ARG A 34 -3.73 9.94 -11.55
N LYS A 35 -3.10 9.66 -12.69
CA LYS A 35 -3.80 9.16 -13.89
C LYS A 35 -4.50 7.82 -13.66
N GLU A 36 -3.86 6.86 -12.98
CA GLU A 36 -4.48 5.57 -12.68
C GLU A 36 -5.65 5.70 -11.69
N VAL A 37 -5.50 6.56 -10.70
CA VAL A 37 -6.51 6.89 -9.70
C VAL A 37 -7.74 7.54 -10.35
N TYR A 38 -7.54 8.47 -11.28
CA TYR A 38 -8.63 9.13 -12.03
C TYR A 38 -9.37 8.23 -13.02
N ARG A 39 -8.75 7.14 -13.50
CA ARG A 39 -9.39 6.14 -14.37
C ARG A 39 -10.44 5.30 -13.64
N VAL A 40 -10.45 5.32 -12.32
CA VAL A 40 -11.39 4.55 -11.50
C VAL A 40 -12.73 5.27 -11.44
N SER A 41 -13.81 4.50 -11.63
CA SER A 41 -15.19 5.01 -11.57
C SER A 41 -15.51 5.61 -10.20
N LYS A 42 -16.37 6.63 -10.15
CA LYS A 42 -16.69 7.36 -8.90
C LYS A 42 -17.23 6.43 -7.81
N GLU A 43 -17.95 5.38 -8.19
CA GLU A 43 -18.52 4.36 -7.30
C GLU A 43 -17.46 3.45 -6.67
N THR A 44 -16.32 3.27 -7.34
CA THR A 44 -15.23 2.42 -6.86
C THR A 44 -14.24 3.20 -5.98
N ARG A 45 -14.16 4.54 -6.14
CA ARG A 45 -13.21 5.41 -5.42
C ARG A 45 -13.22 5.27 -3.90
N PRO A 46 -14.39 5.15 -3.21
CA PRO A 46 -14.41 4.98 -1.76
C PRO A 46 -13.68 3.73 -1.26
N TYR A 47 -13.55 2.71 -2.12
CA TYR A 47 -12.91 1.44 -1.82
C TYR A 47 -11.44 1.40 -2.23
N LEU A 48 -10.89 2.49 -2.75
CA LEU A 48 -9.50 2.53 -3.19
C LEU A 48 -8.54 2.55 -2.01
N GLU A 49 -7.50 1.76 -2.15
CA GLU A 49 -6.36 1.65 -1.24
C GLU A 49 -5.10 1.89 -2.08
N MET A 50 -4.19 2.70 -1.54
CA MET A 50 -2.86 2.91 -2.09
C MET A 50 -1.83 2.55 -1.02
N GLU A 51 -1.00 1.57 -1.34
CA GLU A 51 -0.02 1.02 -0.42
C GLU A 51 1.36 0.87 -1.07
N PHE A 52 2.40 1.06 -0.28
CA PHE A 52 3.76 0.65 -0.62
C PHE A 52 4.13 -0.61 0.13
N LYS A 53 4.76 -1.55 -0.56
CA LYS A 53 5.36 -2.74 0.06
C LYS A 53 6.84 -2.80 -0.21
N TYR A 54 7.59 -3.23 0.79
CA TYR A 54 9.04 -3.36 0.71
C TYR A 54 9.42 -4.81 0.49
N GLY A 55 10.39 -5.04 -0.39
CA GLY A 55 10.84 -6.39 -0.69
C GLY A 55 11.98 -6.46 -1.68
N SER A 56 12.37 -7.69 -2.00
CA SER A 56 13.41 -7.96 -3.00
C SER A 56 12.83 -8.00 -4.41
N VAL A 57 13.63 -7.58 -5.40
CA VAL A 57 13.27 -7.58 -6.81
C VAL A 57 13.89 -8.80 -7.48
N ASP A 58 13.11 -9.55 -8.25
CA ASP A 58 13.63 -10.64 -9.06
C ASP A 58 14.20 -10.15 -10.40
N TRP A 59 14.79 -11.08 -11.16
CA TRP A 59 15.36 -10.82 -12.47
C TRP A 59 14.34 -10.34 -13.51
N LYS A 60 13.03 -10.55 -13.28
CA LYS A 60 11.93 -10.06 -14.12
C LYS A 60 11.39 -8.71 -13.63
N GLY A 61 12.06 -8.06 -12.67
CA GLY A 61 11.60 -6.79 -12.11
C GLY A 61 10.37 -6.89 -11.21
N ARG A 62 10.00 -8.10 -10.75
CA ARG A 62 8.87 -8.29 -9.82
C ARG A 62 9.35 -8.19 -8.40
N ILE A 63 8.59 -7.47 -7.56
CA ILE A 63 8.84 -7.45 -6.11
C ILE A 63 8.12 -8.61 -5.44
N PHE A 64 8.86 -9.32 -4.59
CA PHE A 64 8.35 -10.23 -3.57
C PHE A 64 8.31 -9.47 -2.24
N PRO A 65 7.12 -9.03 -1.77
CA PRO A 65 6.98 -8.39 -0.47
C PRO A 65 7.52 -9.31 0.62
N GLY A 66 8.33 -8.74 1.51
CA GLY A 66 9.02 -9.51 2.53
C GLY A 66 10.39 -8.94 2.82
N ILE A 67 10.63 -8.67 4.10
CA ILE A 67 11.93 -8.25 4.61
C ILE A 67 12.50 -9.32 5.56
N ARG A 68 13.76 -9.17 5.95
CA ARG A 68 14.37 -10.02 6.98
C ARG A 68 13.73 -9.75 8.34
N LYS A 69 13.58 -10.79 9.15
CA LYS A 69 13.07 -10.72 10.54
C LYS A 69 13.79 -9.68 11.40
N GLU A 70 15.11 -9.57 11.25
CA GLU A 70 15.91 -8.56 11.96
C GLU A 70 15.53 -7.13 11.58
N SER A 71 15.47 -6.80 10.28
CA SER A 71 14.99 -5.50 9.80
C SER A 71 13.57 -5.21 10.33
N PHE A 72 12.72 -6.24 10.38
CA PHE A 72 11.34 -6.13 10.90
C PHE A 72 11.28 -5.79 12.39
N GLN A 73 12.06 -6.48 13.23
CA GLN A 73 12.07 -6.19 14.67
C GLN A 73 12.69 -4.81 14.95
N ASN A 74 13.78 -4.45 14.24
CA ASN A 74 14.41 -3.15 14.40
C ASN A 74 13.42 -2.01 14.10
N ILE A 75 12.71 -2.07 12.98
CA ILE A 75 11.76 -1.01 12.62
C ILE A 75 10.55 -0.97 13.56
N LYS A 76 10.08 -2.12 14.02
CA LYS A 76 9.01 -2.20 15.03
C LYS A 76 9.43 -1.51 16.33
N ASP A 77 10.61 -1.83 16.83
CA ASP A 77 11.14 -1.25 18.07
C ASP A 77 11.39 0.25 17.93
N GLU A 78 11.85 0.72 16.76
CA GLU A 78 12.01 2.14 16.47
C GLU A 78 10.68 2.89 16.44
N LEU A 79 9.65 2.34 15.77
CA LEU A 79 8.33 2.95 15.68
C LEU A 79 7.64 3.03 17.05
N SER A 80 7.69 1.97 17.86
CA SER A 80 7.11 1.95 19.21
C SER A 80 7.75 2.95 20.17
N LYS A 81 8.96 3.45 19.89
CA LYS A 81 9.66 4.46 20.71
C LYS A 81 9.36 5.90 20.29
N LYS A 82 8.82 6.13 19.10
CA LYS A 82 8.56 7.49 18.58
C LYS A 82 7.29 8.07 19.20
N SER A 83 7.41 9.20 19.88
CA SER A 83 6.30 9.89 20.57
C SER A 83 5.15 10.35 19.66
N LYS A 84 5.39 10.49 18.36
CA LYS A 84 4.41 10.89 17.34
C LYS A 84 3.73 9.70 16.65
N VAL A 85 4.03 8.47 17.09
CA VAL A 85 3.48 7.24 16.54
C VAL A 85 2.50 6.67 17.56
N ILE A 86 1.25 6.48 17.14
CA ILE A 86 0.25 5.77 17.95
C ILE A 86 0.31 4.29 17.57
N ASP A 87 0.78 3.46 18.50
CA ASP A 87 0.73 2.01 18.40
C ASP A 87 -0.73 1.55 18.57
N LEU A 88 -1.31 1.10 17.46
CA LEU A 88 -2.61 0.44 17.47
C LEU A 88 -2.33 -1.02 17.83
N ARG A 89 -2.89 -1.43 18.97
CA ARG A 89 -2.71 -2.76 19.56
C ARG A 89 -2.66 -3.86 18.49
N PRO A 90 -1.80 -4.87 18.67
CA PRO A 90 -1.64 -5.92 17.69
C PRO A 90 -2.97 -6.61 17.41
N VAL A 91 -3.26 -6.83 16.13
CA VAL A 91 -4.44 -7.54 15.66
C VAL A 91 -4.00 -8.85 15.03
N GLU A 92 -4.54 -9.95 15.53
CA GLU A 92 -4.34 -11.27 14.97
C GLU A 92 -5.56 -11.66 14.14
N THR A 93 -5.34 -12.08 12.90
CA THR A 93 -6.41 -12.51 11.99
C THR A 93 -5.99 -13.72 11.17
N LYS A 94 -6.99 -14.41 10.61
CA LYS A 94 -6.81 -15.45 9.60
C LYS A 94 -7.50 -15.01 8.32
N ASP A 95 -6.72 -14.86 7.26
CA ASP A 95 -7.23 -14.64 5.91
C ASP A 95 -7.45 -15.98 5.22
N ILE A 96 -8.68 -16.21 4.74
CA ILE A 96 -9.05 -17.34 3.89
C ILE A 96 -9.42 -16.80 2.50
N PHE A 97 -8.88 -17.42 1.46
CA PHE A 97 -9.14 -17.06 0.08
C PHE A 97 -10.11 -18.04 -0.55
N THR A 98 -11.22 -17.54 -1.06
CA THR A 98 -12.30 -18.32 -1.67
C THR A 98 -12.64 -17.76 -3.04
N LYS A 99 -13.47 -18.46 -3.83
CA LYS A 99 -14.03 -17.89 -5.07
C LYS A 99 -14.88 -16.64 -4.83
N LYS A 100 -15.38 -16.45 -3.61
CA LYS A 100 -16.15 -15.26 -3.21
C LYS A 100 -15.25 -14.08 -2.85
N GLY A 101 -13.96 -14.29 -2.58
CA GLY A 101 -13.00 -13.26 -2.21
C GLY A 101 -12.18 -13.63 -0.97
N ARG A 102 -11.57 -12.62 -0.36
CA ARG A 102 -10.84 -12.73 0.91
C ARG A 102 -11.84 -12.63 2.06
N LEU A 103 -11.82 -13.61 2.95
CA LEU A 103 -12.53 -13.63 4.22
C LEU A 103 -11.50 -13.44 5.34
N THR A 104 -11.67 -12.42 6.17
CA THR A 104 -10.79 -12.16 7.31
C THR A 104 -11.51 -12.54 8.59
N ILE A 105 -10.91 -13.43 9.37
CA ILE A 105 -11.52 -14.09 10.52
C ILE A 105 -10.72 -13.78 11.79
N SER A 106 -11.40 -13.48 12.89
CA SER A 106 -10.77 -13.23 14.19
C SER A 106 -10.29 -14.53 14.87
N PRO A 107 -9.47 -14.44 15.93
CA PRO A 107 -9.05 -15.61 16.71
C PRO A 107 -10.25 -16.36 17.33
N GLU A 108 -11.32 -15.65 17.66
CA GLU A 108 -12.59 -16.20 18.17
C GLU A 108 -13.49 -16.79 17.06
N LYS A 109 -12.95 -16.99 15.85
CA LYS A 109 -13.65 -17.57 14.68
C LYS A 109 -14.84 -16.73 14.20
N LYS A 110 -14.82 -15.41 14.43
CA LYS A 110 -15.83 -14.49 13.88
C LYS A 110 -15.36 -13.95 12.54
N LEU A 111 -16.25 -13.94 11.54
CA LEU A 111 -15.99 -13.25 10.28
C LEU A 111 -15.98 -11.73 10.53
N LEU A 112 -14.82 -11.10 10.34
CA LEU A 112 -14.64 -9.65 10.53
C LEU A 112 -14.95 -8.90 9.24
N HIS A 113 -14.36 -9.36 8.13
CA HIS A 113 -14.50 -8.71 6.83
C HIS A 113 -14.61 -9.75 5.71
N SER A 114 -15.35 -9.38 4.67
CA SER A 114 -15.35 -10.09 3.40
C SER A 114 -15.24 -9.11 2.25
N LEU A 115 -14.25 -9.31 1.39
CA LEU A 115 -13.97 -8.38 0.30
C LEU A 115 -13.39 -9.08 -0.92
N LYS A 116 -13.53 -8.41 -2.07
CA LYS A 116 -12.82 -8.73 -3.31
C LYS A 116 -11.81 -7.63 -3.60
N LYS A 117 -10.53 -7.96 -3.43
CA LYS A 117 -9.44 -7.05 -3.79
C LYS A 117 -9.24 -7.06 -5.31
N LYS A 118 -9.56 -5.96 -5.98
CA LYS A 118 -9.32 -5.75 -7.39
C LYS A 118 -8.09 -4.87 -7.57
N LYS A 119 -7.00 -5.44 -8.05
CA LYS A 119 -5.79 -4.68 -8.37
C LYS A 119 -6.03 -3.81 -9.60
N ILE A 120 -5.75 -2.52 -9.50
CA ILE A 120 -5.94 -1.55 -10.58
C ILE A 120 -4.61 -1.30 -11.27
N ALA A 121 -3.60 -0.95 -10.48
CA ALA A 121 -2.29 -0.59 -11.00
C ALA A 121 -1.18 -0.98 -10.01
N GLN A 122 0.03 -1.12 -10.54
CA GLN A 122 1.22 -1.24 -9.72
C GLN A 122 2.43 -0.64 -10.43
N ALA A 123 3.38 -0.16 -9.65
CA ALA A 123 4.71 0.22 -10.12
C ALA A 123 5.77 -0.34 -9.18
N VAL A 124 6.99 -0.48 -9.70
CA VAL A 124 8.16 -0.90 -8.93
C VAL A 124 9.19 0.21 -9.01
N LEU A 125 9.53 0.77 -7.85
CA LEU A 125 10.66 1.67 -7.69
C LEU A 125 11.86 0.83 -7.24
N LYS A 126 12.74 0.53 -8.19
CA LYS A 126 14.05 -0.07 -7.86
C LYS A 126 14.88 0.98 -7.14
N CYS A 127 15.48 0.60 -6.02
CA CYS A 127 16.30 1.49 -5.20
C CYS A 127 17.76 0.98 -5.16
N PRO A 128 18.61 1.33 -6.15
CA PRO A 128 20.00 0.90 -6.17
C PRO A 128 20.74 1.30 -4.89
N GLY A 129 21.57 0.40 -4.36
CA GLY A 129 22.31 0.63 -3.12
C GLY A 129 21.49 0.49 -1.83
N LYS A 130 20.18 0.23 -1.92
CA LYS A 130 19.33 -0.13 -0.78
C LYS A 130 19.09 -1.64 -0.72
N LYS A 131 18.82 -2.16 0.47
CA LYS A 131 18.59 -3.59 0.72
C LYS A 131 17.28 -4.10 0.11
N TYR A 132 16.28 -3.22 0.04
CA TYR A 132 14.96 -3.51 -0.50
C TYR A 132 14.57 -2.46 -1.54
N SER A 133 13.54 -2.77 -2.32
CA SER A 133 12.88 -1.87 -3.26
C SER A 133 11.42 -1.68 -2.89
N ILE A 134 10.76 -0.70 -3.51
CA ILE A 134 9.40 -0.31 -3.18
C ILE A 134 8.44 -0.75 -4.29
N LYS A 135 7.37 -1.44 -3.90
CA LYS A 135 6.25 -1.77 -4.78
C LYS A 135 5.08 -0.87 -4.43
N ILE A 136 4.70 -0.01 -5.37
CA ILE A 136 3.51 0.83 -5.28
C ILE A 136 2.33 0.03 -5.81
N THR A 137 1.26 -0.07 -5.02
CA THR A 137 0.03 -0.78 -5.42
C THR A 137 -1.15 0.15 -5.26
N ILE A 138 -2.01 0.19 -6.29
CA ILE A 138 -3.33 0.81 -6.24
C ILE A 138 -4.35 -0.32 -6.44
N ALA A 139 -5.22 -0.53 -5.46
CA ALA A 139 -6.23 -1.57 -5.48
C ALA A 139 -7.57 -1.03 -4.98
N ALA A 140 -8.65 -1.73 -5.30
CA ALA A 140 -9.97 -1.51 -4.69
C ALA A 140 -10.33 -2.70 -3.80
N GLU A 141 -10.63 -2.46 -2.53
CA GLU A 141 -11.15 -3.45 -1.59
C GLU A 141 -12.68 -3.42 -1.59
N LEU A 142 -13.28 -4.05 -2.59
CA LEU A 142 -14.73 -4.04 -2.77
C LEU A 142 -15.41 -4.92 -1.73
N PRO A 143 -16.41 -4.42 -0.97
CA PRO A 143 -17.13 -5.23 -0.01
C PRO A 143 -17.87 -6.37 -0.72
N ASN A 144 -17.90 -7.54 -0.08
CA ASN A 144 -18.77 -8.62 -0.51
C ASN A 144 -20.11 -8.53 0.23
N ASN A 145 -21.20 -8.43 -0.53
CA ASN A 145 -22.54 -8.58 -0.01
C ASN A 145 -22.85 -10.07 0.20
N LEU A 146 -22.36 -10.61 1.32
CA LEU A 146 -22.66 -11.98 1.73
C LEU A 146 -24.05 -12.06 2.39
N PRO A 147 -24.80 -13.17 2.22
CA PRO A 147 -26.03 -13.42 2.97
C PRO A 147 -25.81 -13.42 4.48
N LYS A 148 -26.83 -13.08 5.27
CA LYS A 148 -26.75 -13.04 6.74
C LYS A 148 -26.45 -14.41 7.36
N ASP A 149 -26.88 -15.47 6.70
CA ASP A 149 -26.71 -16.88 7.10
C ASP A 149 -25.46 -17.52 6.49
N PHE A 150 -24.58 -16.73 5.87
CA PHE A 150 -23.36 -17.22 5.26
C PHE A 150 -22.44 -17.90 6.29
N LYS A 151 -22.04 -19.15 5.98
CA LYS A 151 -21.11 -19.96 6.78
C LYS A 151 -19.80 -20.12 6.04
N TRP A 152 -18.79 -19.36 6.46
CA TRP A 152 -17.48 -19.32 5.80
C TRP A 152 -16.75 -20.67 5.88
N GLU A 153 -17.05 -21.49 6.88
CA GLU A 153 -16.47 -22.82 7.11
C GLU A 153 -16.78 -23.80 5.97
N ASN A 154 -17.88 -23.56 5.25
CA ASN A 154 -18.32 -24.39 4.13
C ASN A 154 -17.70 -23.97 2.80
N GLU A 155 -17.01 -22.83 2.75
CA GLU A 155 -16.47 -22.32 1.50
C GLU A 155 -15.14 -22.98 1.15
N PRO A 156 -14.99 -23.50 -0.08
CA PRO A 156 -13.74 -24.08 -0.52
C PRO A 156 -12.65 -23.02 -0.60
N THR A 157 -11.55 -23.31 0.06
CA THR A 157 -10.34 -22.48 0.02
C THR A 157 -9.60 -22.71 -1.29
N ILE A 158 -9.30 -21.63 -2.03
CA ILE A 158 -8.60 -21.68 -3.33
C ILE A 158 -7.10 -21.37 -3.24
N ASP A 159 -6.69 -20.66 -2.18
CA ASP A 159 -5.30 -20.35 -1.87
C ASP A 159 -5.03 -20.60 -0.38
N PRO A 160 -3.78 -20.93 -0.01
CA PRO A 160 -3.45 -21.19 1.39
C PRO A 160 -3.90 -20.08 2.32
N ALA A 161 -4.56 -20.47 3.41
CA ALA A 161 -4.89 -19.53 4.46
C ALA A 161 -3.62 -18.89 5.03
N ARG A 162 -3.72 -17.60 5.37
CA ARG A 162 -2.64 -16.85 5.99
C ARG A 162 -3.04 -16.49 7.41
N HIS A 163 -2.21 -16.84 8.37
CA HIS A 163 -2.31 -16.32 9.73
C HIS A 163 -1.48 -15.04 9.78
N LYS A 164 -2.12 -13.91 10.10
CA LYS A 164 -1.50 -12.58 10.06
C LYS A 164 -1.57 -11.98 11.46
N LYS A 165 -0.41 -11.61 12.00
CA LYS A 165 -0.29 -10.77 13.18
C LYS A 165 0.20 -9.40 12.73
N ARG A 166 -0.64 -8.39 12.89
CA ARG A 166 -0.40 -7.02 12.42
C ARG A 166 -0.17 -6.08 13.59
N PHE A 167 0.87 -5.27 13.50
CA PHE A 167 1.14 -4.10 14.33
C PHE A 167 0.92 -2.89 13.44
N ALA A 168 -0.09 -2.08 13.74
CA ALA A 168 -0.44 -0.92 12.93
C ALA A 168 -0.03 0.34 13.68
N PHE A 169 0.63 1.25 12.98
CA PHE A 169 1.14 2.49 13.52
C PHE A 169 0.51 3.65 12.77
N ALA A 170 -0.30 4.45 13.45
CA ALA A 170 -0.76 5.71 12.88
C ALA A 170 0.35 6.75 13.07
N VAL A 171 0.79 7.35 11.97
CA VAL A 171 1.94 8.26 11.97
C VAL A 171 1.46 9.60 11.44
N SER A 172 1.60 10.66 12.25
CA SER A 172 1.39 12.03 11.73
C SER A 172 2.49 12.40 10.73
N ASP A 173 3.71 11.90 10.99
CA ASP A 173 4.91 12.50 10.43
C ASP A 173 6.13 11.56 10.48
N LEU A 174 6.73 11.23 9.34
CA LEU A 174 8.06 10.60 9.26
C LEU A 174 9.21 11.62 9.08
N LYS A 175 8.94 12.85 8.60
CA LYS A 175 9.86 13.97 8.40
C LYS A 175 9.21 15.29 8.86
N GLU A 176 9.76 15.91 9.91
CA GLU A 176 9.24 17.16 10.50
C GLU A 176 8.61 18.13 9.47
N ASN A 177 7.28 18.31 9.56
CA ASN A 177 6.43 19.30 8.84
C ASN A 177 5.57 18.82 7.64
N SER A 178 4.95 17.65 7.66
CA SER A 178 3.76 17.46 6.80
C SER A 178 2.75 16.43 7.30
N PHE A 179 1.52 16.91 7.41
CA PHE A 179 0.23 16.23 7.64
C PHE A 179 -0.13 15.83 9.08
N LYS A 180 -1.45 15.79 9.34
CA LYS A 180 -2.05 15.46 10.64
C LYS A 180 -1.96 13.95 10.90
N LEU A 181 -2.02 13.55 12.18
CA LEU A 181 -2.36 12.16 12.55
C LEU A 181 -3.60 11.72 11.74
N GLU A 182 -3.62 10.47 11.26
CA GLU A 182 -4.66 9.81 10.41
C GLU A 182 -4.38 9.77 8.90
N ASN A 183 -3.33 10.43 8.41
CA ASN A 183 -3.11 10.52 6.97
C ASN A 183 -2.27 9.40 6.36
N ILE A 184 -1.47 8.72 7.17
CA ILE A 184 -0.62 7.60 6.75
C ILE A 184 -0.59 6.57 7.89
N SER A 185 -0.58 5.28 7.53
CA SER A 185 -0.31 4.20 8.46
C SER A 185 0.90 3.37 8.01
N ILE A 186 1.64 2.86 9.00
CA ILE A 186 2.65 1.82 8.78
C ILE A 186 2.12 0.53 9.38
N ASP A 187 2.02 -0.49 8.55
CA ASP A 187 1.53 -1.81 8.91
C ASP A 187 2.70 -2.80 8.89
N LEU A 188 3.08 -3.30 10.05
CA LEU A 188 4.07 -4.37 10.20
C LEU A 188 3.34 -5.70 10.40
N SER A 189 3.59 -6.67 9.54
CA SER A 189 2.88 -7.94 9.56
C SER A 189 3.80 -9.16 9.63
N GLU A 190 3.60 -9.99 10.64
CA GLU A 190 4.13 -11.35 10.69
C GLU A 190 3.07 -12.28 10.06
N ILE A 191 3.46 -12.99 9.00
CA ILE A 191 2.53 -13.82 8.22
C ILE A 191 3.04 -15.26 8.21
N GLU A 192 2.23 -16.18 8.71
CA GLU A 192 2.46 -17.62 8.56
C GLU A 192 1.56 -18.19 7.47
N CYS A 193 2.18 -18.86 6.49
CA CYS A 193 1.50 -19.55 5.40
C CYS A 193 2.25 -20.84 5.04
N ARG A 194 1.58 -21.99 5.10
CA ARG A 194 2.17 -23.32 4.83
C ARG A 194 3.50 -23.57 5.59
N LYS A 195 3.55 -23.20 6.88
CA LYS A 195 4.76 -23.29 7.74
C LYS A 195 5.95 -22.42 7.28
N LYS A 196 5.70 -21.42 6.43
CA LYS A 196 6.68 -20.39 6.09
C LYS A 196 6.26 -19.08 6.73
N GLU A 197 7.22 -18.41 7.35
CA GLU A 197 7.06 -17.07 7.90
C GLU A 197 7.53 -16.03 6.87
N THR A 198 6.72 -15.00 6.69
CA THR A 198 7.07 -13.79 5.95
C THR A 198 6.85 -12.59 6.85
N TYR A 199 7.74 -11.61 6.77
CA TYR A 199 7.67 -10.36 7.51
C TYR A 199 7.44 -9.23 6.51
N GLU A 200 6.24 -8.65 6.50
CA GLU A 200 5.85 -7.59 5.57
C GLU A 200 5.82 -6.24 6.26
N VAL A 201 6.22 -5.21 5.51
CA VAL A 201 6.10 -3.80 5.89
C VAL A 201 5.29 -3.12 4.81
N GLU A 202 4.22 -2.45 5.22
CA GLU A 202 3.26 -1.76 4.36
C GLU A 202 3.20 -0.29 4.82
N LEU A 203 3.29 0.66 3.89
CA LEU A 203 2.96 2.07 4.14
C LEU A 203 1.68 2.37 3.36
N GLU A 204 0.61 2.78 4.03
CA GLU A 204 -0.70 2.99 3.41
C GLU A 204 -1.09 4.46 3.50
N LEU A 205 -1.60 4.99 2.38
CA LEU A 205 -2.11 6.35 2.31
C LEU A 205 -3.55 6.37 2.86
N GLY A 206 -3.78 7.21 3.86
CA GLY A 206 -5.07 7.37 4.51
C GLY A 206 -6.15 7.88 3.57
N ARG A 207 -7.41 7.56 3.90
CA ARG A 207 -8.59 7.91 3.10
C ARG A 207 -8.68 9.41 2.81
N THR A 208 -8.45 10.25 3.81
CA THR A 208 -8.53 11.72 3.69
C THR A 208 -7.62 12.26 2.59
N LEU A 209 -6.33 11.86 2.58
CA LEU A 209 -5.40 12.31 1.54
C LEU A 209 -5.74 11.75 0.17
N LEU A 210 -6.21 10.51 0.09
CA LEU A 210 -6.67 9.97 -1.18
C LEU A 210 -7.90 10.75 -1.69
N ASP A 211 -8.83 11.16 -0.82
CA ASP A 211 -9.99 11.98 -1.19
C ASP A 211 -9.57 13.36 -1.71
N GLU A 212 -8.53 13.96 -1.14
CA GLU A 212 -7.90 15.17 -1.67
C GLU A 212 -7.29 14.96 -3.06
N ILE A 213 -6.68 13.80 -3.32
CA ILE A 213 -6.19 13.44 -4.67
C ILE A 213 -7.35 13.31 -5.67
N PHE A 214 -8.53 12.82 -5.24
CA PHE A 214 -9.72 12.72 -6.10
C PHE A 214 -10.48 14.02 -6.31
N ASN A 215 -10.27 15.01 -5.44
CA ASN A 215 -11.05 16.23 -5.47
C ASN A 215 -10.76 17.00 -6.77
N GLU A 216 -11.75 17.08 -7.66
CA GLU A 216 -11.66 17.74 -8.97
C GLU A 216 -11.49 19.27 -8.84
N GLU A 217 -11.75 19.84 -7.66
CA GLU A 217 -11.47 21.26 -7.35
C GLU A 217 -9.98 21.52 -7.07
N ASN A 218 -9.22 20.49 -6.68
CA ASN A 218 -7.78 20.62 -6.44
C ASN A 218 -7.03 20.70 -7.79
N SER A 219 -6.01 21.56 -7.84
CA SER A 219 -5.13 21.62 -9.01
C SER A 219 -4.34 20.31 -9.17
N GLU A 220 -4.01 19.95 -10.41
CA GLU A 220 -3.16 18.79 -10.69
C GLU A 220 -1.83 18.86 -9.94
N ALA A 221 -1.24 20.05 -9.82
CA ALA A 221 -0.01 20.27 -9.08
C ALA A 221 -0.16 19.91 -7.59
N SER A 222 -1.25 20.34 -6.94
CA SER A 222 -1.55 20.02 -5.54
C SER A 222 -1.75 18.52 -5.32
N GLN A 223 -2.48 17.87 -6.21
CA GLN A 223 -2.70 16.42 -6.16
C GLN A 223 -1.40 15.63 -6.32
N CYS A 224 -0.55 16.04 -7.27
CA CYS A 224 0.78 15.44 -7.45
C CYS A 224 1.69 15.70 -6.25
N GLU A 225 1.61 16.86 -5.60
CA GLU A 225 2.39 17.17 -4.40
C GLU A 225 2.07 16.21 -3.23
N ILE A 226 0.79 15.89 -3.01
CA ILE A 226 0.39 14.88 -2.00
C ILE A 226 1.03 13.52 -2.31
N ILE A 227 0.98 13.09 -3.57
CA ILE A 227 1.56 11.80 -3.97
C ILE A 227 3.08 11.82 -3.84
N THR A 228 3.75 12.92 -4.22
CA THR A 228 5.20 13.07 -4.09
C THR A 228 5.63 12.99 -2.63
N LYS A 229 4.92 13.66 -1.71
CA LYS A 229 5.19 13.55 -0.26
C LYS A 229 5.02 12.12 0.24
N PHE A 230 3.96 11.43 -0.18
CA PHE A 230 3.78 10.01 0.17
C PHE A 230 4.92 9.12 -0.34
N ILE A 231 5.45 9.38 -1.55
CA ILE A 231 6.64 8.70 -2.09
C ILE A 231 7.86 8.97 -1.20
N GLU A 232 8.06 10.20 -0.74
CA GLU A 232 9.16 10.56 0.17
C GLU A 232 9.06 9.90 1.54
N ASP A 233 7.85 9.74 2.08
CA ASP A 233 7.61 8.98 3.30
C ASP A 233 7.96 7.51 3.10
N GLY A 234 7.64 6.95 1.92
CA GLY A 234 8.06 5.61 1.53
C GLY A 234 9.56 5.42 1.47
N GLU A 235 10.29 6.38 0.90
CA GLU A 235 11.75 6.35 0.86
C GLU A 235 12.37 6.52 2.25
N THR A 236 11.74 7.33 3.11
CA THR A 236 12.15 7.52 4.51
C THR A 236 12.00 6.20 5.27
N LEU A 237 10.87 5.52 5.11
CA LEU A 237 10.66 4.21 5.71
C LEU A 237 11.64 3.16 5.18
N LEU A 238 11.93 3.17 3.88
CA LEU A 238 12.94 2.29 3.29
C LEU A 238 14.34 2.52 3.89
N ALA A 239 14.69 3.76 4.25
CA ALA A 239 15.98 4.06 4.86
C ALA A 239 16.15 3.46 6.28
N MET A 240 15.04 3.10 6.93
CA MET A 240 15.02 2.43 8.24
C MET A 240 15.14 0.89 8.13
N LEU A 241 15.11 0.30 6.93
CA LEU A 241 15.04 -1.15 6.67
C LEU A 241 16.36 -1.81 6.25
#